data_AF-A0A924UI46-F1
#
_entry.id   AF-A0A924UI46-F1
#
_cell.length_a   1.000
_cell.length_b   1.000
_cell.length_c   1.000
_cell.angle_alpha   90.00
_cell.angle_beta   90.00
_cell.angle_gamma   90.00
#
_symmetry.space_group_name_H-M   'P 1'
#
loop_
_entity.id
_entity.type
_entity.pdbx_description
1 polymer ?
#
loop_
_entity_poly.entity_id
_entity_poly.type
_entity_poly.pdbx_seq_one_letter_code
_entity_poly.pdbx_strand_id
1 'polypeptide(L)'
;MFLSFEVKAIETQSNSTTVEYIYSSGRGTGFCDGSGMAWYCYDQIKDRAKQDAVRSAYYTCSNKKGRIDEYLASCNYFCTPFSIPQGDHTQFVQCSANCNTRCEIKN
;
A
#
# COMPACT_ATOMS: atom_id res chain seq x y z
N MET A 1 -12.39 67.60 -2.04
CA MET A 1 -13.33 66.47 -1.88
C MET A 1 -12.52 65.20 -2.12
N PHE A 2 -12.00 64.57 -1.07
CA PHE A 2 -11.14 63.39 -1.17
C PHE A 2 -12.00 62.14 -0.93
N LEU A 3 -12.02 61.23 -1.90
CA LEU A 3 -12.72 59.95 -1.80
C LEU A 3 -11.82 58.97 -1.05
N SER A 4 -12.26 58.56 0.14
CA SER A 4 -11.68 57.44 0.89
C SER A 4 -12.04 56.13 0.19
N PHE A 5 -11.05 55.34 -0.21
CA PHE A 5 -11.25 53.97 -0.65
C PHE A 5 -11.03 53.03 0.55
N GLU A 6 -12.09 52.38 1.02
CA GLU A 6 -11.99 51.27 1.95
C GLU A 6 -11.47 50.03 1.21
N VAL A 7 -10.21 49.68 1.42
CA VAL A 7 -9.67 48.38 0.98
C VAL A 7 -10.10 47.33 2.00
N LYS A 8 -11.19 46.61 1.72
CA LYS A 8 -11.48 45.36 2.42
C LYS A 8 -10.53 44.29 1.89
N ALA A 9 -9.52 43.96 2.70
CA ALA A 9 -8.73 42.75 2.49
C ALA A 9 -9.70 41.55 2.56
N ILE A 10 -9.91 40.90 1.41
CA ILE A 10 -10.56 39.60 1.37
C ILE A 10 -9.48 38.62 1.84
N GLU A 11 -9.54 38.25 3.11
CA GLU A 11 -8.80 37.09 3.61
C GLU A 11 -9.37 35.86 2.90
N THR A 12 -8.68 35.40 1.86
CA THR A 12 -8.84 34.05 1.35
C THR A 12 -8.55 33.09 2.50
N GLN A 13 -9.59 32.54 3.12
CA GLN A 13 -9.48 31.41 4.02
C GLN A 13 -8.79 30.28 3.25
N SER A 14 -7.50 30.09 3.51
CA SER A 14 -6.80 28.86 3.21
C SER A 14 -7.46 27.78 4.06
N ASN A 15 -8.46 27.10 3.50
CA ASN A 15 -8.97 25.83 4.01
C ASN A 15 -7.79 24.84 4.00
N SER A 16 -7.02 24.81 5.08
CA SER A 16 -5.95 23.85 5.30
C SER A 16 -6.57 22.50 5.62
N THR A 17 -7.02 21.78 4.59
CA THR A 17 -7.44 20.38 4.73
C THR A 17 -6.24 19.59 5.26
N THR A 18 -6.33 19.12 6.50
CA THR A 18 -5.24 18.34 7.10
C THR A 18 -5.43 16.89 6.67
N VAL A 19 -4.41 16.32 6.04
CA VAL A 19 -4.45 14.94 5.55
C VAL A 19 -3.69 14.03 6.52
N GLU A 20 -4.41 13.17 7.24
CA GLU A 20 -3.83 12.11 8.07
C GLU A 20 -3.65 10.83 7.23
N TYR A 21 -2.48 10.19 7.34
CA TYR A 21 -2.20 8.91 6.70
C TYR A 21 -2.11 7.79 7.75
N ILE A 22 -2.91 6.74 7.58
CA ILE A 22 -2.80 5.52 8.38
C ILE A 22 -2.32 4.39 7.49
N TYR A 23 -1.28 3.69 7.92
CA TYR A 23 -0.72 2.58 7.17
C TYR A 23 -1.25 1.27 7.71
N SER A 24 -1.71 0.40 6.81
CA SER A 24 -2.05 -0.98 7.12
C SER A 24 -1.14 -1.90 6.34
N SER A 25 -0.74 -3.01 6.99
CA SER A 25 0.13 -4.02 6.41
C SER A 25 -0.65 -5.30 6.11
N GLY A 26 -0.13 -6.08 5.17
CA GLY A 26 -0.63 -7.39 4.80
C GLY A 26 0.52 -8.30 4.44
N ARG A 27 0.40 -9.58 4.77
CA ARG A 27 1.49 -10.55 4.63
C ARG A 27 1.08 -11.75 3.78
N GLY A 28 1.94 -12.10 2.84
CA GLY A 28 1.86 -13.33 2.05
C GLY A 28 3.06 -14.21 2.36
N THR A 29 2.85 -15.52 2.46
CA THR A 29 3.94 -16.51 2.60
C THR A 29 3.60 -17.75 1.80
N GLY A 30 4.60 -18.40 1.20
CA GLY A 30 4.41 -19.63 0.45
C GLY A 30 5.72 -20.33 0.12
N PHE A 31 5.62 -21.52 -0.44
CA PHE A 31 6.75 -22.26 -1.00
C PHE A 31 6.67 -22.17 -2.52
N CYS A 32 7.75 -21.74 -3.15
CA CYS A 32 7.89 -21.70 -4.60
C CYS A 32 8.87 -22.76 -5.02
N ASP A 33 8.55 -23.52 -6.05
CA ASP A 33 9.45 -24.50 -6.60
C ASP A 33 10.40 -23.88 -7.64
N GLY A 34 11.53 -24.55 -7.84
CA GLY A 34 12.57 -24.23 -8.84
C GLY A 34 12.08 -24.13 -10.29
N SER A 35 10.93 -24.70 -10.58
CA SER A 35 10.65 -25.24 -11.89
C SER A 35 9.85 -24.30 -12.80
N GLY A 36 10.46 -23.19 -13.21
CA GLY A 36 9.89 -22.30 -14.24
C GLY A 36 8.59 -21.56 -13.86
N MET A 37 7.89 -21.95 -12.79
CA MET A 37 6.72 -21.27 -12.20
C MET A 37 7.10 -20.38 -11.01
N ALA A 38 8.40 -20.23 -10.75
CA ALA A 38 8.92 -19.46 -9.65
C ALA A 38 8.47 -17.99 -9.67
N TRP A 39 8.41 -17.38 -10.86
CA TRP A 39 7.89 -16.02 -11.07
C TRP A 39 6.38 -15.93 -10.83
N TYR A 40 5.62 -16.96 -11.21
CA TYR A 40 4.18 -17.00 -10.99
C TYR A 40 3.86 -17.15 -9.50
N CYS A 41 4.61 -17.99 -8.79
CA CYS A 41 4.53 -18.10 -7.34
C CYS A 41 4.90 -16.77 -6.64
N TYR A 42 5.92 -16.07 -7.13
CA TYR A 42 6.29 -14.74 -6.66
C TYR A 42 5.13 -13.75 -6.75
N ASP A 43 4.47 -13.69 -7.91
CA ASP A 43 3.35 -12.77 -8.11
C ASP A 43 2.16 -13.13 -7.23
N GLN A 44 1.85 -14.43 -7.08
CA GLN A 44 0.77 -14.87 -6.20
C GLN A 44 0.99 -14.48 -4.73
N ILE A 45 2.22 -14.63 -4.22
CA ILE A 45 2.53 -14.27 -2.83
C ILE A 45 2.41 -12.75 -2.61
N LYS A 46 2.85 -11.95 -3.59
CA LYS A 46 2.71 -10.49 -3.55
C LYS A 46 1.25 -10.05 -3.66
N ASP A 47 0.49 -10.63 -4.57
CA ASP A 47 -0.93 -10.33 -4.73
C ASP A 47 -1.70 -10.66 -3.46
N ARG A 48 -1.39 -11.79 -2.82
CA ARG A 48 -1.99 -12.15 -1.53
C ARG A 48 -1.65 -11.13 -0.44
N ALA A 49 -0.38 -10.74 -0.33
CA ALA A 49 0.04 -9.71 0.63
C ALA A 49 -0.65 -8.35 0.36
N LYS A 50 -0.79 -7.96 -0.92
CA LYS A 50 -1.47 -6.73 -1.33
C LYS A 50 -2.95 -6.78 -1.00
N GLN A 51 -3.65 -7.87 -1.33
CA GLN A 51 -5.06 -8.05 -1.01
C GLN A 51 -5.31 -7.98 0.49
N ASP A 52 -4.44 -8.58 1.29
CA ASP A 52 -4.53 -8.55 2.75
C ASP A 52 -4.32 -7.12 3.29
N ALA A 53 -3.33 -6.39 2.76
CA ALA A 53 -3.08 -5.00 3.13
C ALA A 53 -4.27 -4.08 2.77
N VAL A 54 -4.81 -4.22 1.55
CA VAL A 54 -5.99 -3.46 1.09
C VAL A 54 -7.22 -3.79 1.93
N ARG A 55 -7.47 -5.07 2.21
CA ARG A 55 -8.56 -5.49 3.09
C ARG A 55 -8.41 -4.85 4.48
N SER A 56 -7.23 -4.93 5.06
CA SER A 56 -6.93 -4.34 6.37
C SER A 56 -7.16 -2.84 6.39
N ALA A 57 -6.60 -2.10 5.42
CA ALA A 57 -6.83 -0.66 5.31
C ALA A 57 -8.29 -0.30 4.99
N TYR A 58 -9.06 -1.17 4.33
CA TYR A 58 -10.48 -0.90 4.05
C TYR A 58 -11.25 -0.82 5.36
N TYR A 59 -11.04 -1.78 6.26
CA TYR A 59 -11.62 -1.74 7.61
C TYR A 59 -11.15 -0.51 8.40
N THR A 60 -9.87 -0.17 8.33
CA THR A 60 -9.32 1.02 9.00
C THR A 60 -9.92 2.33 8.47
N CYS A 61 -10.00 2.48 7.14
CA CYS A 61 -10.55 3.68 6.50
C CYS A 61 -12.05 3.83 6.72
N SER A 62 -12.81 2.73 6.60
CA SER A 62 -14.26 2.77 6.75
C SER A 62 -14.68 3.32 8.12
N ASN A 63 -13.91 3.01 9.18
CA ASN A 63 -14.17 3.52 10.53
C ASN A 63 -13.86 5.00 10.69
N LYS A 64 -12.95 5.56 9.89
CA LYS A 64 -12.49 6.95 10.00
C LYS A 64 -13.00 7.88 8.88
N LYS A 65 -13.97 7.43 8.08
CA LYS A 65 -14.46 8.13 6.88
C LYS A 65 -13.31 8.51 5.92
N GLY A 66 -12.24 7.71 5.90
CA GLY A 66 -11.09 7.89 5.04
C GLY A 66 -11.28 7.27 3.66
N ARG A 67 -10.38 7.59 2.74
CA ARG A 67 -10.27 6.98 1.41
C ARG A 67 -9.03 6.11 1.34
N ILE A 68 -9.20 4.89 0.84
CA ILE A 68 -8.07 4.00 0.54
C ILE A 68 -7.41 4.40 -0.77
N ASP A 69 -6.09 4.25 -0.87
CA ASP A 69 -5.40 4.23 -2.15
C ASP A 69 -4.84 2.82 -2.42
N GLU A 70 -5.64 2.02 -3.13
CA GLU A 70 -5.31 0.62 -3.45
C GLU A 70 -4.15 0.47 -4.45
N TYR A 71 -3.80 1.56 -5.15
CA TYR A 71 -2.72 1.58 -6.15
C TYR A 71 -1.36 1.89 -5.53
N LEU A 72 -1.33 2.47 -4.33
CA LEU A 72 -0.10 2.82 -3.61
C LEU A 72 0.40 1.75 -2.65
N ALA A 73 -0.08 0.51 -2.79
CA ALA A 73 0.44 -0.59 -2.01
C ALA A 73 1.92 -0.85 -2.36
N SER A 74 2.82 -0.60 -1.41
CA SER A 74 4.26 -0.87 -1.53
C SER A 74 4.59 -2.21 -0.91
N CYS A 75 5.22 -3.09 -1.66
CA CYS A 75 5.48 -4.47 -1.26
C CYS A 75 6.97 -4.76 -1.19
N ASN A 76 7.42 -5.22 -0.03
CA ASN A 76 8.72 -5.86 0.15
C ASN A 76 8.56 -7.37 0.01
N TYR A 77 9.57 -8.01 -0.56
CA TYR A 77 9.58 -9.45 -0.79
C TYR A 77 10.93 -10.02 -0.39
N PHE A 78 10.89 -11.24 0.13
CA PHE A 78 12.07 -11.97 0.56
C PHE A 78 11.86 -13.47 0.41
N CYS A 79 12.89 -14.17 -0.07
CA CYS A 79 12.81 -15.60 -0.28
C CYS A 79 14.11 -16.31 0.12
N THR A 80 13.98 -17.46 0.77
CA THR A 80 15.10 -18.22 1.34
C THR A 80 15.05 -19.68 0.90
N PRO A 81 16.13 -20.21 0.28
CA PRO A 81 17.30 -19.47 -0.22
C PRO A 81 16.93 -18.46 -1.33
N PHE A 82 17.78 -17.44 -1.53
CA PHE A 82 17.51 -16.33 -2.48
C PHE A 82 17.42 -16.78 -3.95
N SER A 83 18.09 -17.89 -4.29
CA SER A 83 18.03 -18.48 -5.62
C SER A 83 17.01 -19.60 -5.67
N ILE A 84 16.11 -19.51 -6.65
CA ILE A 84 15.15 -20.56 -6.98
C ILE A 84 15.89 -21.50 -7.94
N PRO A 85 16.27 -22.71 -7.50
CA PRO A 85 17.14 -23.58 -8.28
C PRO A 85 16.41 -24.04 -9.54
N GLN A 86 16.84 -23.53 -10.69
CA GLN A 86 16.15 -23.79 -11.95
C GLN A 86 16.31 -25.25 -12.37
N GLY A 87 15.20 -25.86 -12.78
CA GLY A 87 15.20 -27.20 -13.38
C GLY A 87 15.12 -28.37 -12.40
N ASP A 88 14.98 -28.11 -11.09
CA ASP A 88 14.73 -29.15 -10.09
C ASP A 88 13.38 -28.94 -9.39
N HIS A 89 12.40 -29.79 -9.73
CA HIS A 89 11.05 -29.79 -9.14
C HIS A 89 11.02 -30.28 -7.68
N THR A 90 12.13 -30.83 -7.17
CA THR A 90 12.19 -31.36 -5.81
C THR A 90 12.67 -30.33 -4.79
N GLN A 91 13.10 -29.16 -5.27
CA GLN A 91 13.62 -28.09 -4.44
C GLN A 91 12.62 -26.94 -4.32
N PHE A 92 12.39 -26.51 -3.08
CA PHE A 92 11.47 -25.44 -2.73
C PHE A 92 12.21 -24.31 -2.03
N VAL A 93 11.87 -23.08 -2.37
CA VAL A 93 12.27 -21.88 -1.65
C VAL A 93 11.08 -21.37 -0.85
N GLN A 94 11.34 -20.89 0.36
CA GLN A 94 10.31 -20.24 1.16
C GLN A 94 10.29 -18.75 0.85
N CYS A 95 9.18 -18.27 0.31
CA CYS A 95 8.99 -16.87 -0.05
C CYS A 95 8.01 -16.18 0.91
N SER A 96 8.23 -14.90 1.11
CA SER A 96 7.37 -14.02 1.88
C SER A 96 7.27 -12.65 1.24
N ALA A 97 6.09 -12.05 1.29
CA ALA A 97 5.87 -10.67 0.89
C ALA A 97 5.15 -9.93 2.02
N ASN A 98 5.54 -8.67 2.22
CA ASN A 98 4.90 -7.75 3.13
C ASN A 98 4.54 -6.50 2.35
N CYS A 99 3.24 -6.22 2.23
CA CYS A 99 2.73 -5.06 1.54
C CYS A 99 2.13 -4.09 2.54
N ASN A 100 2.41 -2.80 2.35
CA ASN A 100 1.80 -1.72 3.10
C ASN A 100 0.95 -0.89 2.15
N THR A 101 -0.25 -0.56 2.58
CA THR A 101 -1.11 0.41 1.89
C THR A 101 -1.48 1.52 2.87
N ARG A 102 -1.96 2.65 2.34
CA ARG A 102 -2.30 3.82 3.13
C ARG A 102 -3.76 4.21 2.99
N CYS A 103 -4.32 4.62 4.11
CA CYS A 103 -5.60 5.28 4.24
C CYS A 103 -5.38 6.79 4.36
N GLU A 104 -6.03 7.56 3.49
CA GLU A 104 -6.03 9.02 3.51
C GLU A 104 -7.28 9.53 4.22
N ILE A 105 -7.14 10.32 5.28
CA ILE A 105 -8.27 10.91 6.01
C ILE A 105 -8.16 12.42 5.89
N LYS A 106 -9.19 13.04 5.33
CA LYS A 106 -9.29 14.49 5.17
C LYS A 106 -10.12 15.05 6.32
N ASN A 107 -9.48 15.87 7.15
CA ASN A 107 -10.13 16.64 8.21
C ASN A 107 -10.38 18.08 7.76
#